data_AF-A0A1G5EIY0-F1
#
_entry.id   AF-A0A1G5EIY0-F1
#
_cell.length_a   1.000
_cell.length_b   1.000
_cell.length_c   1.000
_cell.angle_alpha   90.00
_cell.angle_beta   90.00
_cell.angle_gamma   90.00
#
_symmetry.space_group_name_H-M   'P 1'
#
loop_
_entity.id
_entity.type
_entity.pdbx_description
1 polymer ?
#
loop_
_entity_poly.entity_id
_entity_poly.type
_entity_poly.pdbx_seq_one_letter_code
_entity_poly.pdbx_strand_id
1 'polypeptide(L)'
;MIKPLLATAALAISTSANAVTYEYGNLLSGNYAPAESFASLTVNNSGNVYDVTFNVFDLDAIFTQGAFIGAVAINNVPGNDFVPTISNISGDAPVAISPGVGPTPIYETRFDFTDPQSRLTANESVSFTATFTNTVEPDIANFAVHVQGLTEVQGGSAWYVASAVPEPETYAMLLAGLGLMGFMARRKASSVK
;
A
#
# COMPACT_ATOMS: atom_id res chain seq x y z
N MET A 1 37.05 36.48 -32.91
CA MET A 1 35.77 36.08 -33.55
C MET A 1 35.30 34.80 -32.85
N ILE A 2 34.49 34.92 -31.79
CA ILE A 2 34.01 33.80 -30.97
C ILE A 2 32.63 33.35 -31.48
N LYS A 3 32.47 32.05 -31.76
CA LYS A 3 31.18 31.40 -32.05
C LYS A 3 30.54 30.95 -30.73
N PRO A 4 29.22 31.09 -30.53
CA PRO A 4 28.56 30.58 -29.34
C PRO A 4 28.28 29.08 -29.49
N LEU A 5 28.56 28.32 -28.42
CA LEU A 5 28.18 26.91 -28.29
C LEU A 5 26.71 26.86 -27.85
N LEU A 6 25.85 26.20 -28.63
CA LEU A 6 24.52 25.82 -28.16
C LEU A 6 24.67 24.62 -27.21
N ALA A 7 24.26 24.80 -25.95
CA ALA A 7 24.07 23.70 -25.02
C ALA A 7 22.64 23.19 -25.12
N THR A 8 22.45 22.04 -25.77
CA THR A 8 21.17 21.33 -25.76
C THR A 8 21.10 20.49 -24.48
N ALA A 9 20.28 20.92 -23.52
CA ALA A 9 19.93 20.10 -22.37
C ALA A 9 18.90 19.07 -22.81
N ALA A 10 19.32 17.82 -22.98
CA ALA A 10 18.40 16.70 -23.17
C ALA A 10 17.77 16.34 -21.82
N LEU A 11 16.45 16.53 -21.71
CA LEU A 11 15.67 16.10 -20.56
C LEU A 11 15.50 14.58 -20.66
N ALA A 12 16.24 13.83 -19.84
CA ALA A 12 16.04 12.40 -19.69
C ALA A 12 14.75 12.16 -18.89
N ILE A 13 13.71 11.65 -19.55
CA ILE A 13 12.51 11.14 -18.89
C ILE A 13 12.87 9.73 -18.42
N SER A 14 13.39 9.60 -17.20
CA SER A 14 13.48 8.31 -16.54
C SER A 14 12.06 7.85 -16.22
N THR A 15 11.65 6.69 -16.71
CA THR A 15 10.44 6.01 -16.24
C THR A 15 10.66 5.63 -14.79
N SER A 16 10.07 6.36 -13.85
CA SER A 16 10.01 5.94 -12.45
C SER A 16 9.19 4.66 -12.37
N ALA A 17 9.71 3.65 -11.68
CA ALA A 17 8.87 2.57 -11.19
C ALA A 17 7.90 3.21 -10.17
N ASN A 18 6.59 3.12 -10.42
CA ASN A 18 5.58 3.68 -9.52
C ASN A 18 5.36 2.69 -8.37
N ALA A 19 6.13 2.85 -7.30
CA ALA A 19 5.85 2.17 -6.04
C ALA A 19 4.67 2.88 -5.37
N VAL A 20 3.51 2.22 -5.32
CA VAL A 20 2.32 2.77 -4.66
C VAL A 20 2.30 2.28 -3.22
N THR A 21 2.04 3.20 -2.28
CA THR A 21 1.92 2.87 -0.85
C THR A 21 0.49 3.10 -0.38
N TYR A 22 -0.02 2.11 0.34
CA TYR A 22 -1.34 2.09 0.94
C TYR A 22 -1.20 1.97 2.46
N GLU A 23 -2.03 2.70 3.20
CA GLU A 23 -2.05 2.63 4.66
C GLU A 23 -3.38 2.08 5.18
N TYR A 24 -3.28 1.19 6.17
CA TYR A 24 -4.43 0.52 6.79
C TYR A 24 -4.88 1.24 8.04
N GLY A 25 -6.17 1.56 8.09
CA GLY A 25 -6.83 2.20 9.24
C GLY A 25 -8.36 2.19 9.15
N ASN A 26 -8.93 1.93 7.98
CA ASN A 26 -10.38 1.94 7.79
C ASN A 26 -10.97 0.57 8.13
N LEU A 27 -11.91 0.55 9.08
CA LEU A 27 -12.61 -0.67 9.50
C LEU A 27 -13.48 -1.20 8.35
N LEU A 28 -13.24 -2.45 7.96
CA LEU A 28 -14.07 -3.20 7.00
C LEU A 28 -15.08 -4.10 7.72
N SER A 29 -14.65 -4.80 8.78
CA SER A 29 -15.51 -5.68 9.57
C SER A 29 -14.95 -5.86 10.99
N GLY A 30 -15.82 -5.92 12.00
CA GLY A 30 -15.45 -6.00 13.41
C GLY A 30 -16.01 -4.83 14.22
N ASN A 31 -15.46 -4.61 15.42
CA ASN A 31 -16.07 -3.70 16.40
C ASN A 31 -15.20 -2.47 16.73
N TYR A 32 -13.95 -2.45 16.30
CA TYR A 32 -13.01 -1.39 16.67
C TYR A 32 -12.46 -0.71 15.42
N ALA A 33 -12.60 0.63 15.36
CA ALA A 33 -12.02 1.44 14.30
C ALA A 33 -10.87 2.28 14.90
N PRO A 34 -9.62 2.10 14.46
CA PRO A 34 -8.49 2.89 14.97
C PRO A 34 -8.58 4.34 14.47
N ALA A 35 -8.01 5.26 15.25
CA ALA A 35 -7.98 6.68 14.89
C ALA A 35 -6.86 7.02 13.87
N GLU A 36 -5.88 6.13 13.73
CA GLU A 36 -4.68 6.33 12.93
C GLU A 36 -4.36 5.07 12.13
N SER A 37 -3.52 5.22 11.09
CA SER A 37 -2.98 4.08 10.34
C SER A 37 -2.10 3.21 11.23
N PHE A 38 -2.16 1.89 11.07
CA PHE A 38 -1.40 0.93 11.89
C PHE A 38 -0.51 -0.03 11.08
N ALA A 39 -0.63 -0.01 9.75
CA ALA A 39 0.22 -0.78 8.86
C ALA A 39 0.27 -0.11 7.49
N SER A 40 1.28 -0.44 6.70
CA SER A 40 1.37 -0.05 5.29
C SER A 40 1.70 -1.22 4.38
N LEU A 41 1.21 -1.13 3.15
CA LEU A 41 1.54 -2.03 2.06
C LEU A 41 2.10 -1.18 0.91
N THR A 42 3.36 -1.39 0.59
CA THR A 42 3.99 -0.82 -0.60
C THR A 42 4.05 -1.89 -1.67
N VAL A 43 3.62 -1.53 -2.87
CA VAL A 43 3.63 -2.44 -4.02
C VAL A 43 4.31 -1.76 -5.19
N ASN A 44 5.31 -2.43 -5.75
CA ASN A 44 5.94 -2.05 -7.00
C ASN A 44 5.63 -3.11 -8.06
N ASN A 45 5.10 -2.69 -9.20
CA ASN A 45 4.69 -3.59 -10.27
C ASN A 45 5.59 -3.47 -11.50
N SER A 46 5.91 -4.64 -12.08
CA SER A 46 6.46 -4.76 -13.42
C SER A 46 5.75 -5.90 -14.16
N GLY A 47 4.68 -5.57 -14.89
CA GLY A 47 3.89 -6.55 -15.64
C GLY A 47 3.11 -7.50 -14.71
N ASN A 48 3.43 -8.79 -14.73
CA ASN A 48 2.81 -9.81 -13.87
C ASN A 48 3.59 -10.06 -12.57
N VAL A 49 4.66 -9.30 -12.30
CA VAL A 49 5.49 -9.43 -11.11
C VAL A 49 5.24 -8.25 -10.18
N TYR A 50 4.99 -8.55 -8.92
CA TYR A 50 4.69 -7.58 -7.87
C TYR A 50 5.66 -7.75 -6.71
N ASP A 51 6.49 -6.75 -6.47
CA ASP A 51 7.29 -6.67 -5.27
C ASP A 51 6.48 -5.99 -4.19
N VAL A 52 6.23 -6.72 -3.11
CA VAL A 52 5.34 -6.33 -2.02
C VAL A 52 6.17 -6.17 -0.75
N THR A 53 5.98 -5.05 -0.07
CA THR A 53 6.52 -4.81 1.27
C THR A 53 5.37 -4.45 2.19
N PHE A 54 5.20 -5.21 3.27
CA PHE A 54 4.21 -4.96 4.30
C PHE A 54 4.92 -4.59 5.60
N ASN A 55 4.54 -3.46 6.18
CA ASN A 55 5.11 -2.94 7.42
C ASN A 55 4.01 -2.82 8.46
N VAL A 56 4.28 -3.29 9.66
CA VAL A 56 3.40 -3.16 10.81
C VAL A 56 3.96 -2.08 11.71
N PHE A 57 3.12 -1.10 12.06
CA PHE A 57 3.52 -0.02 12.97
C PHE A 57 3.33 -0.49 14.42
N ASP A 58 3.19 0.44 15.36
CA ASP A 58 2.95 0.12 16.76
C ASP A 58 1.50 -0.35 17.00
N LEU A 59 1.23 -1.64 16.71
CA LEU A 59 -0.08 -2.26 16.95
C LEU A 59 -0.49 -2.20 18.42
N ASP A 60 0.46 -2.34 19.33
CA ASP A 60 0.19 -2.39 20.77
C ASP A 60 -0.31 -1.02 21.28
N ALA A 61 0.19 0.09 20.69
CA ALA A 61 -0.28 1.43 21.00
C ALA A 61 -1.70 1.73 20.46
N ILE A 62 -2.09 1.09 19.36
CA ILE A 62 -3.36 1.38 18.66
C ILE A 62 -4.48 0.46 19.12
N PHE A 63 -4.17 -0.79 19.46
CA PHE A 63 -5.13 -1.83 19.78
C PHE A 63 -5.00 -2.28 21.23
N THR A 64 -4.20 -3.31 21.48
CA THR A 64 -3.93 -3.91 22.78
C THR A 64 -2.58 -4.59 22.72
N GLN A 65 -1.93 -4.72 23.88
CA GLN A 65 -0.70 -5.50 23.97
C GLN A 65 -0.94 -6.95 23.50
N GLY A 66 -0.16 -7.37 22.51
CA GLY A 66 -0.27 -8.71 21.92
C GLY A 66 -1.19 -8.77 20.69
N ALA A 67 -1.64 -7.64 20.17
CA ALA A 67 -2.30 -7.58 18.87
C ALA A 67 -1.30 -7.95 17.76
N PHE A 68 -1.80 -8.65 16.74
CA PHE A 68 -0.95 -9.08 15.63
C PHE A 68 -1.74 -9.18 14.33
N ILE A 69 -1.02 -9.14 13.22
CA ILE A 69 -1.58 -9.36 11.88
C ILE A 69 -1.28 -10.80 11.46
N GLY A 70 -2.32 -11.55 11.14
CA GLY A 70 -2.19 -12.98 10.77
C GLY A 70 -2.36 -13.26 9.28
N ALA A 71 -3.01 -12.36 8.55
CA ALA A 71 -3.24 -12.52 7.11
C ALA A 71 -3.55 -11.20 6.42
N VAL A 72 -3.28 -11.17 5.12
CA VAL A 72 -3.75 -10.14 4.18
C VAL A 72 -4.60 -10.84 3.12
N ALA A 73 -5.92 -10.67 3.21
CA ALA A 73 -6.86 -11.19 2.24
C ALA A 73 -6.90 -10.32 0.99
N ILE A 74 -7.06 -10.97 -0.13
CA ILE A 74 -6.99 -10.38 -1.46
C ILE A 74 -8.39 -10.46 -2.07
N ASN A 75 -8.94 -9.32 -2.46
CA ASN A 75 -10.20 -9.30 -3.19
C ASN A 75 -9.96 -9.89 -4.58
N ASN A 76 -10.62 -11.01 -4.85
CA ASN A 76 -10.58 -11.63 -6.16
C ASN A 76 -11.89 -11.32 -6.90
N VAL A 77 -11.80 -10.62 -8.03
CA VAL A 77 -12.97 -10.41 -8.89
C VAL A 77 -13.30 -11.77 -9.54
N PRO A 78 -14.56 -12.24 -9.48
CA PRO A 78 -14.95 -13.53 -10.05
C PRO A 78 -14.46 -13.71 -11.49
N GLY A 79 -13.73 -14.80 -11.75
CA GLY A 79 -13.20 -15.14 -13.08
C GLY A 79 -11.71 -14.83 -13.29
N ASN A 80 -11.02 -14.24 -12.31
CA ASN A 80 -9.56 -14.15 -12.30
C ASN A 80 -9.01 -15.19 -11.31
N ASP A 81 -8.14 -16.11 -11.74
CA ASP A 81 -7.42 -16.98 -10.78
C ASP A 81 -6.31 -16.15 -10.12
N PHE A 82 -6.59 -15.58 -8.95
CA PHE A 82 -5.61 -14.81 -8.17
C PHE A 82 -4.75 -15.73 -7.32
N VAL A 83 -3.88 -16.51 -7.98
CA VAL A 83 -2.96 -17.42 -7.30
C VAL A 83 -1.53 -17.11 -7.75
N PRO A 84 -0.84 -16.17 -7.07
CA PRO A 84 0.55 -15.89 -7.39
C PRO A 84 1.47 -16.99 -6.86
N THR A 85 2.62 -17.14 -7.51
CA THR A 85 3.77 -17.82 -6.91
C THR A 85 4.51 -16.84 -6.01
N ILE A 86 4.83 -17.23 -4.78
CA ILE A 86 5.58 -16.41 -3.82
C ILE A 86 7.06 -16.79 -3.85
N SER A 87 7.91 -15.79 -3.87
CA SER A 87 9.37 -15.94 -3.84
C SER A 87 10.03 -14.74 -3.14
N ASN A 88 11.35 -14.80 -2.97
CA ASN A 88 12.16 -13.71 -2.40
C ASN A 88 11.65 -13.16 -1.06
N ILE A 89 11.14 -14.04 -0.20
CA ILE A 89 10.63 -13.64 1.12
C ILE A 89 11.80 -13.18 1.99
N SER A 90 11.65 -12.01 2.62
CA SER A 90 12.61 -11.43 3.56
C SER A 90 11.87 -10.68 4.66
N GLY A 91 12.45 -10.63 5.87
CA GLY A 91 11.87 -9.94 7.02
C GLY A 91 11.49 -10.88 8.15
N ASP A 92 10.49 -10.49 8.93
CA ASP A 92 10.19 -11.04 10.25
C ASP A 92 9.19 -12.22 10.22
N ALA A 93 8.48 -12.41 9.13
CA ALA A 93 7.50 -13.49 8.98
C ALA A 93 7.67 -14.28 7.67
N PRO A 94 7.41 -15.60 7.67
CA PRO A 94 7.22 -16.34 6.42
C PRO A 94 5.93 -15.88 5.73
N VAL A 95 5.84 -16.07 4.41
CA VAL A 95 4.65 -15.73 3.63
C VAL A 95 4.25 -16.94 2.80
N ALA A 96 2.99 -17.35 2.90
CA ALA A 96 2.40 -18.37 2.06
C ALA A 96 1.09 -17.87 1.44
N ILE A 97 0.70 -18.50 0.33
CA ILE A 97 -0.62 -18.32 -0.27
C ILE A 97 -1.51 -19.44 0.22
N SER A 98 -2.68 -19.07 0.70
CA SER A 98 -3.64 -19.99 1.26
C SER A 98 -5.05 -19.66 0.77
N PRO A 99 -5.88 -20.67 0.49
CA PRO A 99 -7.32 -20.45 0.34
C PRO A 99 -7.85 -19.85 1.64
N GLY A 100 -8.61 -18.77 1.55
CA GLY A 100 -9.09 -18.11 2.74
C GLY A 100 -10.28 -17.23 2.46
N VAL A 101 -11.32 -17.37 3.28
CA VAL A 101 -12.46 -16.46 3.26
C VAL A 101 -12.06 -15.22 4.05
N GLY A 102 -12.03 -14.07 3.40
CA GLY A 102 -11.97 -12.79 4.11
C GLY A 102 -13.31 -12.44 4.77
N PRO A 103 -13.53 -11.18 5.18
CA PRO A 103 -14.75 -10.80 5.88
C PRO A 103 -16.01 -10.85 5.00
N THR A 104 -15.86 -10.96 3.68
CA THR A 104 -16.95 -11.07 2.71
C THR A 104 -16.61 -12.09 1.61
N PRO A 105 -17.59 -12.56 0.81
CA PRO A 105 -17.38 -13.63 -0.16
C PRO A 105 -16.41 -13.32 -1.31
N ILE A 106 -16.04 -12.05 -1.53
CA ILE A 106 -15.14 -11.64 -2.62
C ILE A 106 -13.65 -11.86 -2.28
N TYR A 107 -13.36 -12.22 -1.03
CA TYR A 107 -12.01 -12.55 -0.57
C TYR A 107 -11.86 -14.06 -0.53
N GLU A 108 -11.24 -14.63 -1.56
CA GLU A 108 -11.10 -16.09 -1.72
C GLU A 108 -9.65 -16.58 -1.52
N THR A 109 -8.68 -15.67 -1.65
CA THR A 109 -7.25 -15.92 -1.47
C THR A 109 -6.68 -14.98 -0.43
N ARG A 110 -5.69 -15.44 0.34
CA ARG A 110 -4.92 -14.59 1.25
C ARG A 110 -3.44 -14.92 1.21
N PHE A 111 -2.62 -13.89 1.48
CA PHE A 111 -1.31 -14.10 2.06
C PHE A 111 -1.52 -14.45 3.53
N ASP A 112 -1.10 -15.62 3.97
CA ASP A 112 -1.04 -15.95 5.38
C ASP A 112 0.40 -16.04 5.87
N PHE A 113 0.56 -15.76 7.16
CA PHE A 113 1.87 -15.74 7.78
C PHE A 113 2.17 -17.06 8.50
N THR A 114 1.32 -18.09 8.40
CA THR A 114 1.26 -19.22 9.35
C THR A 114 2.31 -20.33 9.19
N ASP A 115 3.39 -20.34 10.02
CA ASP A 115 3.91 -21.41 10.94
C ASP A 115 5.32 -21.01 11.50
N PRO A 116 5.75 -21.26 12.76
CA PRO A 116 5.01 -21.26 14.03
C PRO A 116 4.99 -19.89 14.74
N GLN A 117 5.71 -18.87 14.29
CA GLN A 117 5.53 -17.50 14.81
C GLN A 117 4.34 -16.78 14.15
N SER A 118 4.07 -17.11 12.89
CA SER A 118 2.77 -17.02 12.22
C SER A 118 2.09 -15.67 12.09
N ARG A 119 2.82 -14.59 12.32
CA ARG A 119 2.22 -13.26 12.51
C ARG A 119 3.24 -12.19 12.27
N LEU A 120 2.73 -10.98 12.05
CA LEU A 120 3.50 -9.77 12.25
C LEU A 120 2.97 -9.04 13.50
N THR A 121 3.87 -8.75 14.42
CA THR A 121 3.63 -7.96 15.63
C THR A 121 4.13 -6.52 15.44
N ALA A 122 4.03 -5.71 16.49
CA ALA A 122 4.37 -4.30 16.42
C ALA A 122 5.80 -4.06 15.91
N ASN A 123 5.95 -3.17 14.92
CA ASN A 123 7.22 -2.79 14.30
C ASN A 123 7.92 -3.89 13.48
N GLU A 124 7.21 -4.97 13.13
CA GLU A 124 7.72 -6.01 12.23
C GLU A 124 7.38 -5.70 10.76
N SER A 125 8.13 -6.29 9.84
CA SER A 125 7.94 -6.11 8.41
C SER A 125 8.24 -7.39 7.64
N VAL A 126 7.66 -7.51 6.45
CA VAL A 126 7.97 -8.58 5.51
C VAL A 126 7.91 -8.06 4.09
N SER A 127 8.83 -8.49 3.25
CA SER A 127 8.78 -8.30 1.80
C SER A 127 8.83 -9.62 1.06
N PHE A 128 8.19 -9.66 -0.10
CA PHE A 128 8.15 -10.83 -0.96
C PHE A 128 7.79 -10.42 -2.39
N THR A 129 8.11 -11.30 -3.35
CA THR A 129 7.70 -11.16 -4.75
C THR A 129 6.52 -12.09 -5.03
N ALA A 130 5.41 -11.53 -5.50
CA ALA A 130 4.25 -12.24 -6.01
C ALA A 130 4.24 -12.22 -7.55
N THR A 131 4.34 -13.40 -8.17
CA THR A 131 4.35 -13.54 -9.64
C THR A 131 3.08 -14.23 -10.12
N PHE A 132 2.30 -13.55 -10.95
CA PHE A 132 1.05 -14.05 -11.52
C PHE A 132 1.28 -14.71 -12.89
N THR A 133 0.41 -15.63 -13.29
CA THR A 133 0.49 -16.26 -14.61
C THR A 133 0.24 -15.28 -15.75
N ASN A 134 -0.68 -14.33 -15.55
CA ASN A 134 -1.02 -13.28 -16.50
C ASN A 134 -0.77 -11.91 -15.85
N THR A 135 -0.67 -10.87 -16.68
CA THR A 135 -0.75 -9.49 -16.17
C THR A 135 -2.15 -9.29 -15.60
N VAL A 136 -2.23 -9.23 -14.28
CA VAL A 136 -3.42 -8.85 -13.52
C VAL A 136 -3.13 -7.47 -12.97
N GLU A 137 -4.12 -6.56 -12.94
CA GLU A 137 -4.06 -5.37 -12.08
C GLU A 137 -4.87 -5.69 -10.82
N PRO A 138 -4.23 -6.12 -9.72
CA PRO A 138 -4.93 -6.24 -8.46
C PRO A 138 -5.47 -4.88 -8.08
N ASP A 139 -6.73 -4.82 -7.67
CA ASP A 139 -7.23 -3.67 -6.94
C ASP A 139 -6.66 -3.74 -5.52
N ILE A 140 -5.42 -3.28 -5.38
CA ILE A 140 -4.66 -3.34 -4.12
C ILE A 140 -5.37 -2.54 -3.02
N ALA A 141 -6.19 -1.54 -3.37
CA ALA A 141 -7.02 -0.81 -2.41
C ALA A 141 -8.07 -1.70 -1.73
N ASN A 142 -8.41 -2.84 -2.32
CA ASN A 142 -9.34 -3.80 -1.74
C ASN A 142 -8.65 -4.93 -0.97
N PHE A 143 -7.33 -4.89 -0.74
CA PHE A 143 -6.70 -5.86 0.17
C PHE A 143 -7.17 -5.57 1.60
N ALA A 144 -7.50 -6.63 2.33
CA ALA A 144 -8.00 -6.55 3.70
C ALA A 144 -7.04 -7.23 4.66
N VAL A 145 -6.62 -6.53 5.71
CA VAL A 145 -5.71 -7.05 6.75
C VAL A 145 -6.52 -7.56 7.92
N HIS A 146 -6.18 -8.76 8.42
CA HIS A 146 -6.79 -9.35 9.62
C HIS A 146 -5.93 -9.08 10.85
N VAL A 147 -6.42 -8.21 11.72
CA VAL A 147 -5.82 -7.97 13.04
C VAL A 147 -6.52 -8.85 14.06
N GLN A 148 -5.73 -9.58 14.84
CA GLN A 148 -6.15 -10.55 15.84
C GLN A 148 -5.50 -10.24 17.19
N GLY A 149 -5.94 -10.96 18.24
CA GLY A 149 -5.45 -10.74 19.60
C GLY A 149 -6.03 -9.49 20.24
N LEU A 150 -7.16 -8.97 19.75
CA LEU A 150 -7.84 -7.81 20.31
C LEU A 150 -8.57 -8.20 21.61
N THR A 151 -8.86 -7.21 22.46
CA THR A 151 -9.67 -7.44 23.67
C THR A 151 -11.12 -7.82 23.32
N GLU A 152 -11.86 -8.37 24.29
CA GLU A 152 -13.30 -8.65 24.12
C GLU A 152 -14.10 -7.38 23.79
N VAL A 153 -13.75 -6.24 24.40
CA VAL A 153 -14.38 -4.94 24.12
C VAL A 153 -14.14 -4.50 22.68
N GLN A 154 -12.98 -4.86 22.11
CA GLN A 154 -12.64 -4.59 20.71
C GLN A 154 -13.16 -5.67 19.74
N GLY A 155 -13.83 -6.71 20.23
CA GLY A 155 -14.43 -7.78 19.41
C GLY A 155 -13.48 -8.95 19.08
N GLY A 156 -12.33 -9.07 19.73
CA GLY A 156 -11.39 -10.19 19.58
C GLY A 156 -10.54 -10.17 18.31
N SER A 157 -11.12 -9.79 17.16
CA SER A 157 -10.40 -9.55 15.89
C SER A 157 -11.21 -8.64 14.97
N ALA A 158 -10.55 -8.03 13.99
CA ALA A 158 -11.18 -7.16 13.00
C ALA A 158 -10.42 -7.15 11.68
N TRP A 159 -11.12 -6.77 10.62
CA TRP A 159 -10.60 -6.62 9.27
C TRP A 159 -10.59 -5.15 8.87
N TYR A 160 -9.50 -4.74 8.21
CA TYR A 160 -9.29 -3.36 7.80
C TYR A 160 -8.86 -3.29 6.35
N VAL A 161 -9.27 -2.23 5.66
CA VAL A 161 -8.84 -1.92 4.30
C VAL A 161 -7.95 -0.70 4.29
N ALA A 162 -7.15 -0.61 3.25
CA ALA A 162 -6.26 0.51 3.08
C ALA A 162 -6.92 1.67 2.33
N SER A 163 -6.38 2.86 2.52
CA SER A 163 -6.59 4.00 1.62
C SER A 163 -5.29 4.32 0.90
N ALA A 164 -5.37 4.68 -0.38
CA ALA A 164 -4.22 5.17 -1.12
C ALA A 164 -3.73 6.49 -0.49
N VAL A 165 -2.45 6.55 -0.14
CA VAL A 165 -1.82 7.79 0.33
C VAL A 165 -1.38 8.57 -0.91
N PRO A 166 -1.86 9.81 -1.13
CA PRO A 166 -1.43 10.58 -2.30
C PRO A 166 0.07 10.84 -2.24
N GLU A 167 0.75 10.65 -3.37
CA GLU A 167 2.21 10.76 -3.42
C GLU A 167 2.67 12.19 -3.06
N PRO A 168 3.83 12.34 -2.39
CA PRO A 168 4.44 13.66 -2.12
C PRO A 168 4.58 14.52 -3.38
N GLU A 169 4.83 13.89 -4.52
CA GLU A 169 4.93 14.55 -5.81
C GLU A 169 3.61 15.18 -6.26
N THR A 170 2.48 14.54 -5.99
CA THR A 170 1.15 15.11 -6.30
C THR A 170 0.92 16.39 -5.50
N TYR A 171 1.35 16.43 -4.25
CA TYR A 171 1.30 17.65 -3.44
C TYR A 171 2.27 18.72 -3.94
N ALA A 172 3.49 18.35 -4.33
CA ALA A 172 4.45 19.28 -4.91
C ALA A 172 3.94 19.87 -6.24
N MET A 173 3.32 19.06 -7.09
CA MET A 173 2.73 19.47 -8.36
C MET A 173 1.49 20.35 -8.16
N LEU A 174 0.65 20.05 -7.16
CA LEU A 174 -0.44 20.91 -6.75
C LEU A 174 0.08 22.27 -6.28
N LEU A 175 1.09 22.29 -5.41
CA LEU A 175 1.72 23.52 -4.93
C LEU A 175 2.39 24.30 -6.06
N ALA A 176 3.07 23.62 -6.98
CA ALA A 176 3.65 24.24 -8.18
C ALA A 176 2.56 24.87 -9.06
N GLY A 177 1.44 24.17 -9.27
CA GLY A 177 0.27 24.68 -9.99
C GLY A 177 -0.33 25.92 -9.33
N LEU A 178 -0.50 25.90 -8.00
CA LEU A 178 -0.97 27.05 -7.23
C LEU A 178 0.02 28.23 -7.29
N GLY A 179 1.32 27.96 -7.22
CA GLY A 179 2.38 28.95 -7.37
C GLY A 179 2.34 29.66 -8.73
N LEU A 180 2.16 28.89 -9.82
CA LEU A 180 2.04 29.43 -11.17
C LEU A 180 0.79 30.31 -11.32
N MET A 181 -0.36 29.86 -10.80
CA MET A 181 -1.61 30.62 -10.83
C MET A 181 -1.48 31.93 -10.07
N GLY A 182 -0.86 31.91 -8.88
CA GLY A 182 -0.56 33.12 -8.10
C GLY A 182 0.36 34.10 -8.85
N PHE A 183 1.38 33.58 -9.54
CA PHE A 183 2.28 34.41 -10.36
C PHE A 183 1.58 35.05 -11.56
N MET A 184 0.70 34.32 -12.25
CA MET A 184 -0.07 34.85 -13.38
C MET A 184 -1.08 35.92 -12.92
N ALA A 185 -1.74 35.71 -11.78
CA ALA A 185 -2.64 36.70 -11.19
C ALA A 185 -1.90 38.00 -10.83
N ARG A 186 -0.69 37.90 -10.24
CA ARG A 186 0.15 39.07 -9.94
C ARG A 186 0.54 39.84 -11.21
N ARG A 187 0.89 39.15 -12.30
CA ARG A 187 1.23 39.81 -13.58
C ARG A 187 0.04 40.57 -14.18
N LYS A 188 -1.18 40.01 -14.10
CA LYS A 188 -2.39 40.71 -14.56
C LYS A 188 -2.68 41.97 -13.72
N ALA A 189 -2.54 41.89 -12.40
CA ALA A 189 -2.74 43.05 -11.53
C ALA A 189 -1.76 44.20 -11.83
N SER A 190 -0.51 43.89 -12.20
CA SER A 190 0.49 44.89 -12.59
C SER A 190 0.26 45.50 -13.97
N SER A 191 -0.59 44.91 -14.82
CA SER A 191 -0.88 45.39 -16.18
C SER A 191 -2.15 46.26 -16.26
N VAL A 192 -2.92 46.34 -15.16
CA VAL A 192 -4.01 47.31 -15.00
C VAL A 192 -3.45 48.52 -14.27
N LYS A 193 -2.79 49.39 -15.02
CA LYS A 193 -2.42 50.75 -14.64
C LYS A 193 -2.45 51.64 -15.87
#